data_AF-A0A839Z1S3-F1
#
_entry.id   AF-A0A839Z1S3-F1
#
_cell.length_a   1.000
_cell.length_b   1.000
_cell.length_c   1.000
_cell.angle_alpha   90.00
_cell.angle_beta   90.00
_cell.angle_gamma   90.00
#
_symmetry.space_group_name_H-M   'P 1'
#
loop_
_entity.id
_entity.type
_entity.pdbx_description
1 polymer ?
#
loop_
_entity_poly.entity_id
_entity_poly.type
_entity_poly.pdbx_seq_one_letter_code
_entity_poly.pdbx_strand_id
1 'polypeptide(L)'
;MPRLVRFLLRHALIGFGLAVFFVGALLLLDVARLGTLIGRSPFGWLATLVLVVSVGITFASVQMGFAVMLLPRDDDAPQGRGGTRAPSGSALRLVRLPARAATGRNRAR
;
A
#
# COMPACT_ATOMS: atom_id res chain seq x y z
N MET A 1 4.99 18.47 5.56
CA MET A 1 5.58 17.12 5.57
C MET A 1 5.56 16.54 4.15
N PRO A 2 6.61 15.81 3.72
CA PRO A 2 6.68 15.19 2.39
C PRO A 2 5.49 14.27 2.13
N ARG A 3 5.00 14.20 0.87
CA ARG A 3 3.77 13.47 0.53
C ARG A 3 3.85 11.97 0.84
N LEU A 4 5.01 11.35 0.66
CA LEU A 4 5.25 9.92 0.97
C LEU A 4 5.16 9.63 2.47
N VAL A 5 5.71 10.50 3.32
CA VAL A 5 5.67 10.34 4.78
C VAL A 5 4.22 10.36 5.27
N ARG A 6 3.40 11.30 4.78
CA ARG A 6 1.97 11.37 5.10
C ARG A 6 1.21 10.13 4.61
N PHE A 7 1.54 9.63 3.41
CA PHE A 7 0.96 8.41 2.87
C PHE A 7 1.27 7.19 3.75
N LEU A 8 2.53 7.03 4.16
CA LEU A 8 2.97 5.91 4.98
C LEU A 8 2.33 5.94 6.38
N LEU A 9 2.34 7.11 7.03
CA LEU A 9 1.69 7.32 8.33
C LEU A 9 0.20 6.99 8.30
N ARG A 10 -0.51 7.31 7.21
CA ARG A 10 -1.93 6.96 7.10
C ARG A 10 -2.15 5.45 7.12
N HIS A 11 -1.32 4.68 6.40
CA HIS A 11 -1.42 3.22 6.39
C HIS A 11 -0.96 2.59 7.70
N ALA A 12 0.06 3.16 8.33
CA ALA A 12 0.49 2.80 9.68
C ALA A 12 -0.66 2.90 10.70
N LEU A 13 -1.37 4.04 10.69
CA LEU A 13 -2.50 4.29 11.58
C LEU A 13 -3.68 3.36 11.28
N ILE A 14 -3.94 3.05 10.01
CA ILE A 14 -4.96 2.06 9.62
C ILE A 14 -4.59 0.68 10.18
N GLY A 15 -3.35 0.24 10.02
CA GLY A 15 -2.87 -1.05 10.55
C GLY A 15 -2.93 -1.10 12.07
N PHE A 16 -2.50 -0.04 12.75
CA PHE A 16 -2.58 0.05 14.20
C PHE A 16 -4.05 0.03 14.69
N GLY A 17 -4.94 0.76 14.03
CA GLY A 17 -6.37 0.75 14.36
C GLY A 17 -6.99 -0.64 14.20
N LEU A 18 -6.61 -1.38 13.16
CA LEU A 18 -7.04 -2.76 12.96
C LEU A 18 -6.51 -3.69 14.06
N ALA A 19 -5.27 -3.48 14.53
CA ALA A 19 -4.73 -4.23 15.65
C ALA A 19 -5.45 -3.95 16.98
N VAL A 20 -5.81 -2.70 17.27
CA VAL A 20 -6.62 -2.36 18.46
C VAL A 20 -7.95 -3.09 18.41
N PHE A 21 -8.61 -3.10 17.25
CA PHE A 21 -9.85 -3.85 17.05
C PHE A 21 -9.65 -5.36 17.27
N PHE A 22 -8.59 -5.93 16.68
CA PHE A 22 -8.25 -7.34 16.81
C PHE A 22 -7.97 -7.74 18.27
N VAL A 23 -7.14 -6.97 18.98
CA VAL A 23 -6.86 -7.22 20.40
C VAL A 23 -8.11 -7.05 21.24
N GLY A 24 -8.95 -6.03 20.96
CA GLY A 24 -10.24 -5.87 21.61
C GLY A 24 -11.13 -7.11 21.43
N ALA A 25 -11.18 -7.67 20.22
CA ALA A 25 -11.90 -8.92 19.96
C ALA A 25 -11.32 -10.11 20.74
N LEU A 26 -9.99 -10.25 20.83
CA LEU A 26 -9.35 -11.31 21.62
C LEU A 26 -9.72 -11.24 23.11
N LEU A 27 -9.75 -10.03 23.67
CA LEU A 27 -10.09 -9.82 25.09
C LEU A 27 -11.58 -10.01 25.35
N LEU A 28 -12.45 -9.52 24.45
CA LEU A 28 -13.91 -9.66 24.56
C LEU A 28 -14.38 -11.11 24.41
N LEU A 29 -13.78 -11.86 23.48
CA LEU A 29 -14.07 -13.28 23.27
C LEU A 29 -13.34 -14.19 24.28
N ASP A 30 -12.55 -13.60 25.18
CA ASP A 30 -11.72 -14.28 26.16
C ASP A 30 -10.91 -15.44 25.58
N VAL A 31 -10.27 -15.21 24.43
CA VAL A 31 -9.51 -16.22 23.71
C VAL A 31 -8.40 -16.75 24.62
N ALA A 32 -8.37 -18.08 24.83
CA ALA A 32 -7.44 -18.74 25.75
C ALA A 32 -7.44 -18.14 27.18
N ARG A 33 -8.56 -17.57 27.63
CA ARG A 33 -8.73 -16.89 28.93
C ARG A 33 -7.87 -15.62 29.12
N LEU A 34 -7.39 -15.02 28.03
CA LEU A 34 -6.56 -13.82 28.08
C LEU A 34 -7.27 -12.61 28.71
N GLY A 35 -8.53 -12.37 28.33
CA GLY A 35 -9.33 -11.25 28.85
C GLY A 35 -9.56 -11.38 30.36
N THR A 36 -9.92 -12.57 30.83
CA THR A 36 -10.07 -12.88 32.25
C THR A 36 -8.76 -12.76 33.01
N LEU A 37 -7.63 -13.23 32.43
CA LEU A 37 -6.32 -13.17 33.05
C LEU A 37 -5.83 -11.73 33.24
N ILE A 38 -5.98 -10.92 32.19
CA ILE A 38 -5.62 -9.50 32.22
C ILE A 38 -6.53 -8.74 33.18
N GLY A 39 -7.84 -8.99 33.16
CA GLY A 39 -8.81 -8.30 34.01
C GLY A 39 -8.67 -8.56 35.51
N ARG A 40 -8.12 -9.71 35.91
CA ARG A 40 -7.83 -10.04 37.32
C ARG A 40 -6.45 -9.59 37.79
N SER A 41 -5.59 -9.14 36.87
CA SER A 41 -4.25 -8.68 37.21
C SER A 41 -4.26 -7.22 37.67
N PRO A 42 -3.58 -6.86 38.77
CA PRO A 42 -3.40 -5.47 39.16
C PRO A 42 -2.66 -4.63 38.10
N PHE A 43 -1.92 -5.29 37.19
CA PHE A 43 -1.23 -4.69 36.06
C PHE A 43 -1.92 -4.96 34.71
N GLY A 44 -3.21 -5.28 34.70
CA GLY A 44 -3.96 -5.59 33.49
C GLY A 44 -3.91 -4.49 32.43
N TRP A 45 -3.88 -3.22 32.84
CA TRP A 45 -3.74 -2.09 31.92
C TRP A 45 -2.39 -2.11 31.18
N LEU A 46 -1.30 -2.47 31.88
CA LEU A 46 0.04 -2.55 31.30
C LEU A 46 0.14 -3.74 30.35
N ALA A 47 -0.42 -4.89 30.73
CA ALA A 47 -0.50 -6.06 29.86
C ALA A 47 -1.28 -5.75 28.57
N THR A 48 -2.41 -5.05 28.69
CA THR A 48 -3.21 -4.60 27.55
C THR A 48 -2.41 -3.64 26.66
N LEU A 49 -1.71 -2.66 27.25
CA LEU A 49 -0.89 -1.71 26.51
C LEU A 49 0.23 -2.41 25.74
N VAL A 50 0.98 -3.29 26.39
CA VAL A 50 2.09 -4.04 25.77
C VAL A 50 1.56 -4.93 24.64
N LEU A 51 0.43 -5.59 24.85
CA LEU A 51 -0.22 -6.43 23.84
C LEU A 51 -0.67 -5.61 22.63
N VAL A 52 -1.37 -4.49 22.86
CA VAL A 52 -1.83 -3.58 21.79
C VAL A 52 -0.66 -2.98 21.04
N VAL A 53 0.40 -2.54 21.72
CA VAL A 53 1.57 -1.94 21.06
C VAL A 53 2.33 -2.98 20.25
N SER A 54 2.57 -4.17 20.81
CA SER A 54 3.29 -5.24 20.10
C SER A 54 2.56 -5.66 18.83
N VAL A 55 1.28 -6.02 18.94
CA VAL A 55 0.46 -6.42 17.80
C VAL A 55 0.23 -5.22 16.86
N GLY A 56 0.05 -4.02 17.42
CA GLY A 56 -0.14 -2.78 16.69
C GLY A 56 1.00 -2.43 15.76
N ILE A 57 2.25 -2.54 16.23
CA ILE A 57 3.43 -2.32 15.40
C ILE A 57 3.53 -3.39 14.31
N THR A 58 3.22 -4.65 14.60
CA THR A 58 3.21 -5.73 13.60
C THR A 58 2.22 -5.45 12.47
N PHE A 59 0.97 -5.09 12.79
CA PHE A 59 -0.04 -4.75 11.79
C PHE A 59 0.28 -3.46 11.05
N ALA A 60 0.76 -2.43 11.74
CA ALA A 60 1.20 -1.19 11.11
C ALA A 60 2.32 -1.45 10.09
N SER A 61 3.29 -2.31 10.43
CA SER A 61 4.37 -2.72 9.53
C SER A 61 3.85 -3.41 8.27
N VAL A 62 2.94 -4.39 8.42
CA VAL A 62 2.33 -5.08 7.27
C VAL A 62 1.54 -4.11 6.38
N GLN A 63 0.75 -3.21 6.97
CA GLN A 63 -0.02 -2.22 6.20
C GLN A 63 0.88 -1.20 5.50
N MET A 64 1.96 -0.77 6.15
CA MET A 64 2.99 0.07 5.50
C MET A 64 3.64 -0.66 4.33
N GLY A 65 4.02 -1.93 4.50
CA GLY A 65 4.61 -2.75 3.43
C GLY A 65 3.66 -2.94 2.26
N PHE A 66 2.38 -3.25 2.53
CA PHE A 66 1.32 -3.32 1.52
C PHE A 66 1.18 -2.00 0.76
N ALA A 67 1.16 -0.88 1.47
CA ALA A 67 1.06 0.45 0.86
C ALA A 67 2.23 0.74 -0.09
N VAL A 68 3.45 0.36 0.30
CA VAL A 68 4.66 0.50 -0.54
C VAL A 68 4.60 -0.42 -1.76
N MET A 69 4.11 -1.66 -1.62
CA MET A 69 3.95 -2.59 -2.75
C MET A 69 2.89 -2.11 -3.76
N LEU A 70 1.91 -1.31 -3.32
CA LEU A 70 0.85 -0.74 -4.16
C LEU A 70 1.22 0.61 -4.79
N LEU A 71 2.39 1.18 -4.49
CA LEU A 71 2.81 2.43 -5.14
C LEU A 71 3.01 2.19 -6.65
N PRO A 72 2.34 2.97 -7.53
CA PRO A 72 2.62 2.93 -8.96
C PRO A 72 4.06 3.40 -9.22
N ARG A 73 4.76 2.72 -10.14
CA ARG A 73 6.03 3.21 -10.67
C ARG A 73 5.74 4.02 -11.94
N ASP A 74 6.54 5.05 -12.19
CA ASP A 74 6.34 5.96 -13.32
C ASP A 74 6.41 5.25 -14.69
N ASP A 75 7.02 4.07 -14.76
CA ASP A 75 7.10 3.21 -15.95
C ASP A 75 5.90 2.25 -16.10
N ASP A 76 5.10 2.05 -15.05
CA ASP A 76 3.92 1.17 -14.99
C ASP A 76 2.63 1.94 -15.29
N ALA A 77 2.57 2.70 -16.38
CA ALA A 77 1.36 3.40 -16.81
C ALA A 77 0.55 2.55 -17.82
N PRO A 78 -0.39 1.68 -17.39
CA PRO A 78 -1.40 1.14 -18.30
C PRO A 78 -2.49 2.20 -18.53
N GLN A 79 -2.70 2.50 -19.80
CA GLN A 79 -3.78 3.30 -20.33
C GLN A 79 -5.15 2.85 -19.76
N GLY A 80 -5.74 3.68 -18.90
CA GLY A 80 -7.19 3.74 -18.69
C GLY A 80 -7.80 2.82 -17.62
N ARG A 81 -8.15 3.39 -16.46
CA ARG A 81 -9.48 3.21 -15.84
C ARG A 81 -9.81 4.33 -14.84
N GLY A 82 -10.59 5.31 -15.31
CA GLY A 82 -11.67 6.01 -14.58
C GLY A 82 -11.33 7.00 -13.46
N GLY A 83 -11.48 8.31 -13.75
CA GLY A 83 -11.69 9.34 -12.71
C GLY A 83 -11.23 10.75 -13.08
N THR A 84 -12.02 11.46 -13.89
CA THR A 84 -12.11 12.92 -14.04
C THR A 84 -10.87 13.76 -13.73
N ARG A 85 -10.06 14.04 -14.77
CA ARG A 85 -9.45 15.34 -15.11
C ARG A 85 -8.47 15.16 -16.29
N ALA A 86 -8.93 15.47 -17.48
CA ALA A 86 -8.09 16.16 -18.47
C ALA A 86 -8.37 17.68 -18.26
N PRO A 87 -7.41 18.60 -18.44
CA PRO A 87 -6.52 18.61 -19.60
C PRO A 87 -5.04 19.00 -19.35
N SER A 88 -4.23 18.78 -20.39
CA SER A 88 -2.97 19.49 -20.71
C SER A 88 -1.71 19.08 -19.92
N GLY A 89 -0.59 18.69 -20.53
CA GLY A 89 -0.26 18.52 -21.93
C GLY A 89 1.11 17.84 -22.02
N SER A 90 1.16 16.69 -22.67
CA SER A 90 2.40 16.14 -23.22
C SER A 90 2.11 15.90 -24.68
N ALA A 91 2.59 16.83 -25.51
CA ALA A 91 2.53 16.72 -26.95
C ALA A 91 3.19 15.39 -27.34
N LEU A 92 2.38 14.40 -27.68
CA LEU A 92 2.82 13.18 -28.34
C LEU A 92 3.41 13.62 -29.68
N ARG A 93 4.72 13.85 -29.67
CA ARG A 93 5.50 14.12 -30.88
C ARG A 93 5.63 12.80 -31.60
N LEU A 94 4.66 12.51 -32.46
CA LEU A 94 4.74 11.45 -33.45
C LEU A 94 5.93 11.74 -34.36
N VAL A 95 7.07 11.14 -34.05
CA VAL A 95 8.23 11.11 -34.93
C VAL A 95 7.88 10.15 -36.06
N ARG A 96 7.67 10.68 -37.26
CA ARG A 96 7.50 9.87 -38.47
C ARG A 96 8.84 9.24 -38.81
N LEU A 97 8.95 7.93 -38.59
CA LEU A 97 10.03 7.14 -39.15
C LEU A 97 9.78 6.97 -40.64
N PRO A 98 10.69 7.39 -41.53
CA PRO A 98 10.55 7.12 -42.95
C PRO A 98 10.68 5.60 -43.15
N ALA A 99 9.61 4.99 -43.67
CA ALA A 99 9.65 3.61 -44.13
C ALA A 99 10.69 3.51 -45.24
N ARG A 100 11.82 2.87 -44.94
CA ARG A 100 12.89 2.61 -45.89
C ARG A 100 12.36 1.61 -46.92
N ALA A 101 11.92 2.12 -48.07
CA ALA A 101 11.51 1.30 -49.20
C ALA A 101 12.69 0.42 -49.61
N ALA A 102 12.51 -0.90 -49.51
CA ALA A 102 13.43 -1.87 -50.07
C ALA A 102 13.37 -1.77 -51.60
N THR A 103 14.32 -1.03 -52.17
CA THR A 103 14.53 -0.94 -53.62
C THR A 103 14.98 -2.31 -54.13
N GLY A 104 14.02 -3.10 -54.60
CA GLY A 104 14.28 -4.29 -55.40
C GLY A 104 14.59 -3.93 -56.85
N ARG A 105 15.85 -4.13 -57.27
CA ARG A 105 16.24 -4.64 -58.59
C ARG A 105 17.76 -4.57 -58.77
N ASN A 106 18.39 -5.72 -58.98
CA ASN A 106 19.20 -5.83 -60.18
C ASN A 106 19.24 -7.29 -60.66
N ARG A 107 18.56 -7.55 -61.78
CA ARG A 107 18.68 -8.79 -62.54
C ARG A 107 19.99 -8.70 -63.30
N ALA A 108 20.90 -9.61 -63.02
CA ALA A 108 22.01 -9.91 -63.91
C ALA A 108 21.47 -10.42 -65.24
N ARG A 109 21.84 -9.76 -66.35
CA ARG A 109 22.17 -10.34 -67.65
C ARG A 109 22.68 -9.27 -68.59
#